data_AF-A0A1H4CFZ4-F1
#
_entry.id   AF-A0A1H4CFZ4-F1
#
_cell.length_a   1.000
_cell.length_b   1.000
_cell.length_c   1.000
_cell.angle_alpha   90.00
_cell.angle_beta   90.00
_cell.angle_gamma   90.00
#
_symmetry.space_group_name_H-M   'P 1'
#
loop_
_entity.id
_entity.type
_entity.pdbx_description
1 polymer ?
#
loop_
_entity_poly.entity_id
_entity_poly.type
_entity_poly.pdbx_seq_one_letter_code
_entity_poly.pdbx_strand_id
1 'polypeptide(L)'
;MAEFMTEDDVNWIFEQAFSTRKLVTLGNKHFTAAEFKMHYLNGNRNIKQSDIKFTDPFELVRLGKEKLYDLMSRQLLFEQKIDGYMKGHIR
;
A
#
# COMPACT_ATOMS: atom_id res chain seq x y z
N MET A 1 -24.52 -1.06 -19.70
CA MET A 1 -23.72 -1.74 -18.67
C MET A 1 -22.82 -0.70 -18.05
N ALA A 2 -23.14 -0.23 -16.84
CA ALA A 2 -22.34 0.81 -16.19
C ALA A 2 -21.08 0.15 -15.61
N GLU A 3 -19.90 0.54 -16.10
CA GLU A 3 -18.60 0.05 -15.59
C GLU A 3 -18.19 0.70 -14.26
N PHE A 4 -18.89 1.77 -13.88
CA PHE A 4 -18.61 2.56 -12.68
C PHE A 4 -19.45 2.09 -11.51
N MET A 5 -18.84 2.16 -10.33
CA MET A 5 -19.49 1.78 -9.09
C MET A 5 -20.70 2.65 -8.78
N THR A 6 -21.73 2.01 -8.26
CA THR A 6 -22.90 2.64 -7.65
C THR A 6 -22.71 2.81 -6.14
N GLU A 7 -23.64 3.48 -5.48
CA GLU A 7 -23.63 3.58 -4.01
C GLU A 7 -23.80 2.21 -3.33
N ASP A 8 -24.58 1.31 -3.94
CA ASP A 8 -24.76 -0.06 -3.44
C ASP A 8 -23.46 -0.87 -3.52
N ASP A 9 -22.69 -0.73 -4.61
CA ASP A 9 -21.37 -1.35 -4.73
C ASP A 9 -20.42 -0.84 -3.64
N VAL A 10 -20.46 0.47 -3.34
CA VAL A 10 -19.63 1.07 -2.29
C VAL A 10 -20.04 0.55 -0.91
N ASN A 11 -21.34 0.42 -0.65
CA ASN A 11 -21.85 -0.15 0.60
C ASN A 11 -21.43 -1.61 0.76
N TRP A 12 -21.51 -2.40 -0.31
CA TRP A 12 -21.03 -3.78 -0.29
C TRP A 12 -19.51 -3.86 -0.02
N ILE A 13 -18.71 -3.05 -0.71
CA ILE A 13 -17.24 -2.99 -0.48
C ILE A 13 -16.93 -2.59 0.96
N PHE A 14 -17.67 -1.62 1.51
CA PHE A 14 -17.53 -1.19 2.90
C PHE A 14 -17.78 -2.37 3.85
N GLU A 15 -18.88 -3.09 3.69
CA GLU A 15 -19.23 -4.24 4.54
C GLU A 15 -18.21 -5.38 4.42
N GLN A 16 -17.76 -5.69 3.20
CA GLN A 16 -16.74 -6.72 2.96
C GLN A 16 -15.40 -6.35 3.61
N ALA A 17 -14.89 -5.13 3.38
CA ALA A 17 -13.65 -4.68 3.98
C ALA A 17 -13.74 -4.61 5.51
N PHE A 18 -14.84 -4.11 6.05
CA PHE A 18 -15.05 -3.97 7.49
C PHE A 18 -15.14 -5.32 8.20
N SER A 19 -15.96 -6.25 7.67
CA SER A 19 -16.15 -7.58 8.26
C SER A 19 -14.86 -8.42 8.21
N THR A 20 -14.10 -8.33 7.13
CA THR A 20 -12.84 -9.07 6.96
C THR A 20 -11.63 -8.33 7.52
N ARG A 21 -11.81 -7.12 8.07
CA ARG A 21 -10.75 -6.23 8.57
C ARG A 21 -9.65 -5.98 7.52
N LYS A 22 -10.02 -5.95 6.24
CA LYS A 22 -9.12 -5.67 5.12
C LYS A 22 -9.17 -4.19 4.75
N LEU A 23 -8.12 -3.73 4.09
CA LEU A 23 -8.06 -2.43 3.46
C LEU A 23 -8.62 -2.51 2.04
N VAL A 24 -9.24 -1.44 1.59
CA VAL A 24 -9.64 -1.24 0.20
C VAL A 24 -8.48 -0.59 -0.54
N THR A 25 -7.98 -1.26 -1.57
CA THR A 25 -6.86 -0.82 -2.39
C THR A 25 -7.38 -0.37 -3.74
N LEU A 26 -7.06 0.87 -4.11
CA LEU A 26 -7.38 1.47 -5.41
C LEU A 26 -6.08 2.01 -6.02
N GLY A 27 -5.59 1.35 -7.07
CA GLY A 27 -4.26 1.59 -7.62
C GLY A 27 -3.17 1.36 -6.57
N ASN A 28 -2.43 2.42 -6.24
CA ASN A 28 -1.37 2.40 -5.21
C ASN A 28 -1.81 2.98 -3.86
N LYS A 29 -3.10 3.33 -3.71
CA LYS A 29 -3.64 3.90 -2.47
C LYS A 29 -4.38 2.81 -1.69
N HIS A 30 -4.22 2.85 -0.38
CA HIS A 30 -4.92 1.98 0.56
C HIS A 30 -5.81 2.83 1.45
N PHE A 31 -7.03 2.36 1.65
CA PHE A 31 -8.06 3.03 2.42
C PHE A 31 -8.63 2.03 3.42
N THR A 32 -8.93 2.47 4.63
CA THR A 32 -9.92 1.77 5.45
C THR A 32 -11.28 1.79 4.76
N ALA A 33 -12.19 0.89 5.15
CA ALA A 33 -13.55 0.86 4.61
C ALA A 33 -14.24 2.23 4.70
N ALA A 34 -14.11 2.90 5.85
CA ALA A 34 -14.69 4.23 6.09
C ALA A 34 -14.05 5.31 5.21
N GLU A 35 -12.71 5.33 5.10
CA GLU A 35 -12.01 6.29 4.24
C GLU A 35 -12.37 6.10 2.77
N PHE A 36 -12.52 4.85 2.30
CA PHE A 36 -12.92 4.57 0.93
C PHE A 36 -14.33 5.09 0.64
N LYS A 37 -15.29 4.84 1.55
CA LYS A 37 -16.65 5.35 1.42
C LYS A 37 -16.68 6.87 1.38
N MET A 38 -15.92 7.54 2.26
CA MET A 38 -15.79 9.00 2.24
C MET A 38 -15.13 9.53 0.96
N HIS A 39 -14.10 8.84 0.47
CA HIS A 39 -13.42 9.19 -0.78
C HIS A 39 -14.37 9.12 -1.98
N TYR A 40 -15.26 8.12 -2.04
CA TYR A 40 -16.29 8.03 -3.06
C TYR A 40 -17.36 9.13 -2.93
N LEU A 41 -17.87 9.36 -1.71
CA LEU A 41 -18.92 10.35 -1.44
C LEU A 41 -18.45 11.79 -1.73
N ASN A 42 -17.16 12.09 -1.54
CA ASN A 42 -16.55 13.39 -1.83
C ASN A 42 -16.38 13.70 -3.34
N GLY A 43 -17.06 12.96 -4.23
CA GLY A 43 -17.15 13.29 -5.66
C GLY A 43 -16.26 12.46 -6.56
N ASN A 44 -15.47 11.53 -6.03
CA ASN A 44 -14.63 10.66 -6.84
C ASN A 44 -15.40 9.40 -7.27
N ARG A 45 -16.42 9.60 -8.11
CA ARG A 45 -17.36 8.54 -8.56
C ARG A 45 -16.90 7.77 -9.80
N ASN A 46 -15.82 8.20 -10.44
CA ASN A 46 -15.24 7.54 -11.62
C ASN A 46 -14.35 6.35 -11.21
N ILE A 47 -14.83 5.50 -10.31
CA ILE A 47 -14.12 4.32 -9.82
C ILE A 47 -14.81 3.10 -10.43
N LYS A 48 -14.04 2.27 -11.13
CA LYS A 48 -14.52 0.98 -11.63
C LYS A 48 -14.37 -0.06 -10.55
N GLN A 49 -15.34 -0.96 -10.44
CA GLN A 49 -15.31 -2.04 -9.45
C GLN A 49 -14.09 -2.96 -9.66
N SER A 50 -13.68 -3.18 -10.92
CA SER A 50 -12.51 -3.97 -11.29
C SER A 50 -11.19 -3.45 -10.74
N ASP A 51 -11.13 -2.16 -10.40
CA ASP A 51 -9.91 -1.50 -9.93
C ASP A 51 -9.73 -1.67 -8.42
N ILE A 52 -10.75 -2.19 -7.73
CA ILE A 52 -10.74 -2.39 -6.28
C ILE A 52 -10.18 -3.76 -5.94
N LYS A 53 -9.24 -3.76 -4.98
CA LYS A 53 -8.67 -4.96 -4.37
C LYS A 53 -8.81 -4.87 -2.86
N PHE A 54 -8.90 -6.01 -2.18
CA PHE A 54 -8.83 -6.06 -0.73
C PHE A 54 -7.45 -6.54 -0.31
N THR A 55 -6.76 -5.74 0.49
CA THR A 55 -5.40 -6.03 0.95
C THR A 55 -5.40 -6.24 2.46
N ASP A 56 -4.66 -7.23 2.92
CA ASP A 56 -4.49 -7.46 4.35
C ASP A 56 -3.56 -6.38 4.93
N PRO A 57 -3.99 -5.64 5.98
CA PRO A 57 -3.14 -4.61 6.60
C PRO A 57 -1.81 -5.17 7.12
N PHE A 58 -1.75 -6.42 7.56
CA PHE A 58 -0.50 -7.05 8.00
C PHE A 58 0.46 -7.31 6.84
N GLU A 59 -0.06 -7.60 5.65
CA GLU A 59 0.76 -7.77 4.44
C GLU A 59 1.48 -6.47 4.09
N LEU A 60 0.81 -5.31 4.19
CA LEU A 60 1.42 -4.01 3.95
C LEU A 60 2.52 -3.69 4.96
N VAL A 61 2.28 -3.96 6.24
CA VAL A 61 3.28 -3.77 7.30
C VAL A 61 4.47 -4.70 7.09
N ARG A 62 4.22 -5.96 6.70
CA ARG A 62 5.27 -6.95 6.40
C ARG A 62 6.13 -6.49 5.21
N LEU A 63 5.50 -6.10 4.10
CA LEU A 63 6.19 -5.56 2.92
C LEU A 63 7.00 -4.30 3.25
N GLY A 64 6.44 -3.42 4.10
CA GLY A 64 7.14 -2.22 4.58
C GLY A 64 8.40 -2.57 5.38
N LYS A 65 8.30 -3.50 6.34
CA LYS A 65 9.45 -3.97 7.12
C LYS A 65 10.50 -4.63 6.25
N GLU A 66 10.09 -5.53 5.36
CA GLU A 66 10.99 -6.25 4.45
C GLU A 66 11.81 -5.29 3.56
N LYS A 67 11.15 -4.27 2.98
CA LYS A 67 11.84 -3.21 2.21
C LYS A 67 12.80 -2.38 3.05
N LEU A 68 12.43 -2.06 4.29
CA LEU A 68 13.32 -1.32 5.20
C LEU A 68 14.55 -2.14 5.57
N TYR A 69 14.41 -3.44 5.85
CA TYR A 69 15.54 -4.33 6.12
C TYR A 69 16.48 -4.47 4.92
N ASP A 70 15.93 -4.64 3.71
CA ASP A 70 16.72 -4.68 2.47
C ASP A 70 17.50 -3.37 2.27
N LEU A 71 16.87 -2.21 2.48
CA LEU A 71 17.53 -0.91 2.38
C LEU A 71 18.67 -0.75 3.41
N MET A 72 18.42 -1.07 4.67
CA MET A 72 19.42 -0.95 5.74
C MET A 72 20.60 -1.92 5.52
N SER A 73 20.34 -3.13 5.01
CA SER A 73 21.40 -4.09 4.68
C SER A 73 22.33 -3.56 3.57
N ARG A 74 21.75 -2.92 2.54
CA ARG A 74 22.51 -2.33 1.43
C ARG A 74 23.35 -1.14 1.88
N GLN A 75 22.84 -0.31 2.78
CA GLN A 75 23.60 0.79 3.37
C GLN A 75 24.80 0.27 4.16
N LEU A 76 24.60 -0.76 5.00
CA LEU A 76 25.69 -1.36 5.77
C LEU A 76 26.79 -1.93 4.85
N LEU A 77 26.40 -2.59 3.76
CA LEU A 77 27.35 -3.11 2.76
C LEU A 77 28.09 -1.99 2.00
N PHE A 78 27.45 -0.83 1.81
CA PHE A 78 28.08 0.34 1.21
C PHE A 78 29.10 0.99 2.15
N GLU A 79 28.75 1.18 3.42
CA GLU A 79 29.64 1.71 4.46
C GLU A 79 30.89 0.84 4.63
N GLN A 80 30.75 -0.49 4.65
CA GLN A 80 31.88 -1.42 4.70
C GLN A 80 32.81 -1.32 3.48
N LYS A 81 32.26 -1.13 2.27
CA LYS A 81 33.06 -0.95 1.05
C LYS A 81 33.84 0.36 1.05
N ILE A 82 33.24 1.45 1.54
CA ILE A 82 33.93 2.74 1.69
C ILE A 82 35.06 2.62 2.72
N ASP A 83 34.79 2.01 3.87
CA ASP A 83 35.79 1.85 4.94
C ASP A 83 37.01 1.02 4.46
N GLY A 84 36.77 -0.01 3.65
CA GLY A 84 37.84 -0.78 2.99
C GLY A 84 38.61 0.02 1.93
N TYR A 85 37.95 0.89 1.18
CA TYR A 85 38.59 1.75 0.17
C TYR A 85 39.47 2.84 0.81
N MET A 86 38.99 3.49 1.87
CA MET A 86 39.71 4.55 2.59
C MET A 86 40.97 4.02 3.28
N LYS A 87 40.93 2.80 3.83
CA LYS A 87 42.09 2.14 4.45
C LYS A 87 43.19 1.75 3.46
N GLY A 88 42.86 1.57 2.17
CA GLY A 88 43.84 1.27 1.11
C GLY A 88 44.50 2.52 0.49
N HIS A 89 43.90 3.70 0.66
CA HIS A 89 44.33 4.95 0.01
C HIS A 89 44.97 5.97 0.97
N ILE A 90 44.98 5.73 2.29
CA ILE A 90 45.81 6.46 3.24
C ILE A 90 47.20 5.79 3.28
N ARG A 91 48.15 6.34 2.53
CA ARG A 91 49.60 6.14 2.70
C ARG A 91 50.28 7.51 2.76
#